data_AF-A0A399R7G0-F1
#
_entry.id   AF-A0A399R7G0-F1
#
_cell.length_a   1.000
_cell.length_b   1.000
_cell.length_c   1.000
_cell.angle_alpha   90.00
_cell.angle_beta   90.00
_cell.angle_gamma   90.00
#
_symmetry.space_group_name_H-M   'P 1'
#
loop_
_entity.id
_entity.type
_entity.pdbx_description
1 polymer ?
#
loop_
_entity_poly.entity_id
_entity_poly.type
_entity_poly.pdbx_seq_one_letter_code
_entity_poly.pdbx_strand_id
1 'polypeptide(L)'
;MASDAGTPTTADQLWRDTMRVFSNFRGMRPRKSWLSGLSVGTGPKRLERLTNSKGAAQLMPKLEALSDRELSVFRTFGRINLEQAEAAMRLSLIANITIPVGFLVILNQLFPGPVQNVFEYSGPEAMLGGIGLVAVILLMLIWYSYAGVFQARDISHLAAIAAAKRGAGLSDEKDGGDGDEAGPLEAVEPLL
;
A
#
# COMPACT_ATOMS: atom_id res chain seq x y z
N MET A 1 -39.41 5.14 14.78
CA MET A 1 -37.99 5.13 15.18
C MET A 1 -37.21 5.81 14.08
N ALA A 2 -36.83 7.07 14.31
CA ALA A 2 -36.14 7.88 13.32
C ALA A 2 -34.69 7.39 13.19
N SER A 3 -34.28 7.13 11.96
CA SER A 3 -32.90 6.87 11.59
C SER A 3 -32.08 8.16 11.77
N ASP A 4 -31.33 8.27 12.87
CA ASP A 4 -30.24 9.22 13.02
C ASP A 4 -29.16 8.86 11.98
N ALA A 5 -29.31 9.39 10.77
CA ALA A 5 -28.24 9.49 9.80
C ALA A 5 -27.21 10.47 10.39
N GLY A 6 -26.32 9.91 11.20
CA GLY A 6 -25.42 10.60 12.11
C GLY A 6 -24.62 11.72 11.43
N THR A 7 -24.61 12.87 12.09
CA THR A 7 -23.68 13.96 11.78
C THR A 7 -22.25 13.41 11.70
N PRO A 8 -21.50 13.67 10.62
CA PRO A 8 -20.15 13.16 10.46
C PRO A 8 -19.27 13.66 11.61
N THR A 9 -18.63 12.72 12.31
CA THR A 9 -17.76 13.02 13.45
C THR A 9 -16.56 13.86 13.00
N THR A 10 -15.89 14.56 13.94
CA THR A 10 -14.68 15.34 13.63
C THR A 10 -13.58 14.45 13.02
N ALA A 11 -13.51 13.18 13.44
CA ALA A 11 -12.62 12.18 12.86
C ALA A 11 -12.94 11.89 11.38
N ASP A 12 -14.23 11.78 11.01
CA ASP A 12 -14.66 11.54 9.62
C ASP A 12 -14.31 12.72 8.70
N GLN A 13 -14.46 13.94 9.21
CA GLN A 13 -14.10 15.14 8.47
C GLN A 13 -12.58 15.24 8.28
N LEU A 14 -11.82 15.00 9.35
CA LEU A 14 -10.36 14.98 9.28
C LEU A 14 -9.85 13.88 8.34
N TRP A 15 -10.47 12.70 8.36
CA TRP A 15 -10.11 11.59 7.47
C TRP A 15 -10.26 11.98 6.00
N ARG A 16 -11.40 12.57 5.62
CA ARG A 16 -11.64 13.03 4.24
C ARG A 16 -10.64 14.09 3.80
N ASP A 17 -10.32 15.03 4.68
CA ASP A 17 -9.30 16.06 4.39
C ASP A 17 -7.91 15.45 4.27
N THR A 18 -7.59 14.45 5.09
CA THR A 18 -6.33 13.72 5.03
C THR A 18 -6.18 13.01 3.69
N MET A 19 -7.22 12.32 3.21
CA MET A 19 -7.20 11.65 1.90
C MET A 19 -6.96 12.63 0.74
N ARG A 20 -7.50 13.85 0.83
CA ARG A 20 -7.25 14.92 -0.16
C ARG A 20 -5.80 15.40 -0.14
N VAL A 21 -5.25 15.65 1.05
CA VAL A 21 -3.88 16.15 1.22
C VAL A 21 -2.86 15.11 0.72
N PHE A 22 -3.12 13.84 1.01
CA PHE A 22 -2.19 12.76 0.75
C PHE A 22 -2.34 12.11 -0.63
N SER A 23 -3.33 12.49 -1.46
CA SER A 23 -3.67 11.86 -2.75
C SER A 23 -2.51 11.23 -3.57
N ASN A 24 -2.79 10.05 -4.14
CA ASN A 24 -1.86 9.19 -4.90
C ASN A 24 -0.97 9.94 -5.91
N PHE A 25 -1.47 11.02 -6.52
CA PHE A 25 -0.71 11.85 -7.47
C PHE A 25 0.53 12.52 -6.87
N ARG A 26 0.54 12.83 -5.57
CA ARG A 26 1.73 13.39 -4.90
C ARG A 26 2.83 12.36 -4.65
N GLY A 27 2.47 11.08 -4.54
CA GLY A 27 3.41 9.96 -4.41
C GLY A 27 4.15 9.62 -5.71
N MET A 28 3.59 10.01 -6.86
CA MET A 28 4.16 9.76 -8.20
C MET A 28 5.22 10.78 -8.64
N ARG A 29 5.53 11.81 -7.83
CA ARG A 29 6.55 12.79 -8.20
C ARG A 29 7.96 12.18 -8.11
N PRO A 30 8.79 12.28 -9.16
CA PRO A 30 10.16 11.78 -9.12
C PRO A 30 10.93 12.48 -7.99
N ARG A 31 11.59 11.69 -7.14
CA ARG A 31 12.43 12.18 -6.03
C ARG A 31 13.89 11.90 -6.32
N LYS A 32 14.80 12.75 -5.85
CA LYS A 32 16.26 12.51 -5.97
C LYS A 32 16.68 11.17 -5.35
N SER A 33 15.94 10.71 -4.34
CA SER A 33 16.12 9.41 -3.69
C SER A 33 15.74 8.19 -4.54
N TRP A 34 15.15 8.40 -5.72
CA TRP A 34 14.71 7.32 -6.60
C TRP A 34 15.87 6.68 -7.36
N LEU A 35 16.92 7.47 -7.63
CA LEU A 35 18.15 7.02 -8.29
C LEU A 35 19.14 6.34 -7.33
N SER A 36 18.97 6.50 -6.01
CA SER A 36 19.97 6.01 -5.05
C SER A 36 19.87 4.51 -4.74
N GLY A 37 18.84 3.80 -5.22
CA GLY A 37 18.69 2.32 -5.15
C GLY A 37 18.63 1.68 -3.75
N LEU A 38 19.16 2.35 -2.74
CA LEU A 38 19.15 1.97 -1.34
C LEU A 38 17.80 2.30 -0.75
N SER A 39 17.34 1.41 0.13
CA SER A 39 16.18 1.61 0.99
C SER A 39 16.28 2.93 1.76
N VAL A 40 15.84 4.03 1.14
CA VAL A 40 15.64 5.34 1.79
C VAL A 40 14.38 5.28 2.69
N GLY A 41 13.83 4.08 2.89
CA GLY A 41 12.60 3.79 3.61
C GLY A 41 12.79 2.86 4.82
N THR A 42 14.00 2.51 5.21
CA THR A 42 14.22 1.70 6.43
C THR A 42 14.95 2.48 7.52
N GLY A 43 14.56 2.24 8.76
CA GLY A 43 15.21 2.79 9.95
C GLY A 43 14.89 4.27 10.25
N PRO A 44 15.76 4.97 11.02
CA PRO A 44 15.47 6.28 11.58
C PRO A 44 15.25 7.37 10.52
N LYS A 45 15.89 7.27 9.35
CA LYS A 45 15.70 8.20 8.22
C LYS A 45 14.27 8.17 7.68
N ARG A 46 13.56 7.03 7.77
CA ARG A 46 12.14 6.96 7.39
C ARG A 46 11.28 7.74 8.36
N LEU A 47 11.54 7.61 9.67
CA LEU A 47 10.80 8.34 10.69
C LEU A 47 11.00 9.84 10.53
N GLU A 48 12.25 10.28 10.39
CA GLU A 48 12.60 11.69 10.16
C GLU A 48 11.93 12.26 8.90
N ARG A 49 11.94 11.50 7.79
CA ARG A 49 11.27 11.90 6.55
C ARG A 49 9.75 11.96 6.73
N LEU A 50 9.17 11.02 7.47
CA LEU A 50 7.74 10.97 7.74
C LEU A 50 7.32 12.21 8.53
N THR A 51 7.99 12.47 9.66
CA THR A 51 7.67 13.60 10.56
C THR A 51 7.97 14.95 9.92
N ASN A 52 9.01 15.07 9.08
CA ASN A 52 9.37 16.31 8.39
C ASN A 52 8.63 16.51 7.06
N SER A 53 7.70 15.62 6.71
CA SER A 53 6.94 15.76 5.47
C SER A 53 5.92 16.90 5.55
N LYS A 54 5.65 17.57 4.43
CA LYS A 54 4.58 18.59 4.35
C LYS A 54 3.21 18.02 4.75
N GLY A 55 2.96 16.74 4.48
CA GLY A 55 1.75 16.04 4.90
C GLY A 55 1.67 15.89 6.42
N ALA A 56 2.77 15.48 7.06
CA ALA A 56 2.84 15.41 8.52
C ALA A 56 2.70 16.78 9.19
N ALA A 57 3.33 17.83 8.65
CA ALA A 57 3.20 19.20 9.16
C ALA A 57 1.73 19.70 9.13
N GLN A 58 0.93 19.26 8.16
CA GLN A 58 -0.49 19.60 8.06
C GLN A 58 -1.40 18.70 8.90
N LEU A 59 -1.05 17.42 9.03
CA LEU A 59 -1.88 16.41 9.68
C LEU A 59 -1.66 16.35 11.20
N MET A 60 -0.40 16.45 11.66
CA MET A 60 -0.08 16.25 13.07
C MET A 60 -0.76 17.22 14.03
N PRO A 61 -0.79 18.55 13.78
CA PRO A 61 -1.48 19.47 14.68
C PRO A 61 -2.98 19.16 14.79
N LYS A 62 -3.59 18.67 13.71
CA LYS A 62 -5.01 18.29 13.69
C LYS A 62 -5.26 17.00 14.45
N LEU A 63 -4.37 16.01 14.32
CA LEU A 63 -4.43 14.78 15.11
C LEU A 63 -4.22 15.06 16.60
N GLU A 64 -3.31 15.97 16.93
CA GLU A 64 -3.03 16.42 18.31
C GLU A 64 -4.18 17.26 18.91
N ALA A 65 -5.12 17.75 18.10
CA ALA A 65 -6.32 18.45 18.56
C ALA A 65 -7.55 17.54 18.75
N LEU A 66 -7.54 16.29 18.28
CA LEU A 66 -8.67 15.36 18.41
C LEU A 66 -8.87 14.90 19.86
N SER A 67 -10.10 14.55 20.25
CA SER A 67 -10.30 13.78 21.50
C SER A 67 -9.73 12.36 21.37
N ASP A 68 -9.48 11.66 22.48
CA ASP A 68 -8.91 10.30 22.45
C ASP A 68 -9.83 9.29 21.74
N ARG A 69 -11.14 9.46 21.90
CA ARG A 69 -12.14 8.66 21.17
C ARG A 69 -12.04 8.90 19.66
N GLU A 70 -11.93 10.14 19.22
CA GLU A 70 -11.81 10.48 17.80
C GLU A 70 -10.47 10.04 17.21
N LEU A 71 -9.39 10.12 17.99
CA LEU A 71 -8.08 9.62 17.58
C LEU A 71 -8.09 8.10 17.40
N SER A 72 -8.79 7.37 18.29
CA SER A 72 -9.01 5.92 18.15
C SER A 72 -9.79 5.59 16.86
N VAL A 73 -10.88 6.30 16.59
CA VAL A 73 -11.66 6.15 15.34
C VAL A 73 -10.78 6.43 14.11
N PHE A 74 -10.00 7.52 14.12
CA PHE A 74 -9.10 7.86 13.03
C PHE A 74 -8.02 6.78 12.80
N ARG A 75 -7.45 6.22 13.88
CA ARG A 75 -6.50 5.10 13.79
C ARG A 75 -7.13 3.88 13.14
N THR A 76 -8.37 3.56 13.49
CA THR A 76 -9.13 2.46 12.86
C THR A 76 -9.32 2.69 11.37
N PHE A 77 -9.68 3.91 10.94
CA PHE A 77 -9.74 4.24 9.51
C PHE A 77 -8.39 4.11 8.82
N GLY A 78 -7.31 4.57 9.47
CA GLY A 78 -5.94 4.41 8.99
C GLY A 78 -5.56 2.94 8.77
N ARG A 79 -5.91 2.06 9.71
CA ARG A 79 -5.65 0.62 9.64
C ARG A 79 -6.45 -0.05 8.52
N ILE A 80 -7.77 0.18 8.47
CA ILE A 80 -8.64 -0.39 7.43
C ILE A 80 -8.17 0.04 6.04
N ASN A 81 -7.82 1.32 5.87
CA ASN A 81 -7.33 1.83 4.59
C ASN A 81 -5.99 1.23 4.19
N LEU A 82 -5.10 0.96 5.14
CA LEU A 82 -3.84 0.25 4.87
C LEU A 82 -4.10 -1.19 4.42
N GLU A 83 -4.95 -1.92 5.12
CA GLU A 83 -5.33 -3.30 4.77
C GLU A 83 -5.98 -3.34 3.38
N GLN A 84 -6.88 -2.40 3.08
CA GLN A 84 -7.50 -2.27 1.75
C GLN A 84 -6.48 -1.91 0.67
N ALA A 85 -5.55 -0.99 0.93
CA ALA A 85 -4.51 -0.62 -0.02
C ALA A 85 -3.55 -1.79 -0.31
N GLU A 86 -3.17 -2.56 0.72
CA GLU A 86 -2.33 -3.75 0.56
C GLU A 86 -3.07 -4.87 -0.20
N ALA A 87 -4.35 -5.11 0.12
CA ALA A 87 -5.18 -6.05 -0.61
C ALA A 87 -5.37 -5.63 -2.08
N ALA A 88 -5.65 -4.35 -2.33
CA ALA A 88 -5.79 -3.80 -3.68
C ALA A 88 -4.48 -3.89 -4.46
N MET A 89 -3.31 -3.65 -3.83
CA MET A 89 -2.01 -3.83 -4.47
C MET A 89 -1.77 -5.29 -4.86
N ARG A 90 -2.05 -6.25 -3.96
CA ARG A 90 -1.92 -7.68 -4.26
C ARG A 90 -2.83 -8.10 -5.40
N LEU A 91 -4.09 -7.68 -5.36
CA LEU A 91 -5.06 -7.99 -6.41
C LEU A 91 -4.70 -7.34 -7.74
N SER A 92 -4.24 -6.09 -7.73
CA SER A 92 -3.75 -5.37 -8.91
C SER A 92 -2.53 -6.06 -9.53
N LEU A 93 -1.57 -6.50 -8.72
CA LEU A 93 -0.39 -7.25 -9.20
C LEU A 93 -0.80 -8.57 -9.86
N ILE A 94 -1.65 -9.35 -9.21
CA ILE A 94 -2.14 -10.61 -9.76
C ILE A 94 -2.94 -10.35 -11.04
N ALA A 95 -3.93 -9.46 -11.01
CA ALA A 95 -4.77 -9.18 -12.16
C ALA A 95 -3.97 -8.67 -13.36
N ASN A 96 -3.04 -7.72 -13.16
CA ASN A 96 -2.25 -7.13 -14.23
C ASN A 96 -1.19 -8.07 -14.82
N ILE A 97 -0.85 -9.18 -14.15
CA ILE A 97 0.06 -10.20 -14.69
C ILE A 97 -0.75 -11.39 -15.25
N THR A 98 -1.69 -11.91 -14.47
CA THR A 98 -2.44 -13.12 -14.78
C THR A 98 -3.47 -12.90 -15.89
N ILE A 99 -4.15 -11.76 -15.95
CA ILE A 99 -5.17 -11.52 -16.99
C ILE A 99 -4.52 -11.43 -18.39
N PRO A 100 -3.46 -10.64 -18.62
CA PRO A 100 -2.81 -10.61 -19.93
C PRO A 100 -2.23 -11.97 -20.34
N VAL A 101 -1.57 -12.69 -19.42
CA VAL A 101 -1.03 -14.01 -19.72
C VAL A 101 -2.15 -15.02 -20.02
N GLY A 102 -3.20 -15.05 -19.19
CA GLY A 102 -4.35 -15.92 -19.41
C GLY A 102 -5.07 -15.63 -20.72
N PHE A 103 -5.21 -14.35 -21.07
CA PHE A 103 -5.77 -13.92 -22.36
C PHE A 103 -4.92 -14.41 -23.53
N LEU A 104 -3.58 -14.31 -23.46
CA LEU A 104 -2.68 -14.83 -24.48
C LEU A 104 -2.75 -16.35 -24.62
N VAL A 105 -2.87 -17.08 -23.51
CA VAL A 105 -3.06 -18.54 -23.51
C VAL A 105 -4.38 -18.92 -24.18
N ILE A 106 -5.48 -18.26 -23.82
CA ILE A 106 -6.80 -18.50 -24.42
C ILE A 106 -6.78 -18.17 -25.91
N LEU A 107 -6.21 -17.03 -26.30
CA LEU A 107 -6.05 -16.66 -27.71
C LEU A 107 -5.27 -17.72 -28.48
N ASN A 108 -4.16 -18.20 -27.94
CA ASN A 108 -3.34 -19.23 -28.57
C ASN A 108 -4.07 -20.58 -28.66
N GLN A 109 -4.96 -20.90 -27.71
CA GLN A 109 -5.79 -22.12 -27.76
C GLN A 109 -6.93 -22.02 -28.78
N LEU A 110 -7.60 -20.87 -28.88
CA LEU A 110 -8.74 -20.66 -29.79
C LEU A 110 -8.31 -20.41 -31.24
N PHE A 111 -7.15 -19.79 -31.42
CA PHE A 111 -6.59 -19.47 -32.72
C PHE A 111 -5.08 -19.77 -32.65
N PRO A 112 -4.62 -20.92 -33.16
CA PRO A 112 -3.19 -21.19 -33.27
C PRO A 112 -2.61 -20.41 -34.45
N GLY A 113 -1.55 -19.61 -34.20
CA GLY A 113 -0.87 -18.82 -35.25
C GLY A 113 -1.08 -17.29 -35.31
N PRO A 114 -2.08 -16.62 -34.68
CA PRO A 114 -2.23 -15.17 -34.74
C PRO A 114 -1.06 -14.41 -34.14
N VAL A 115 -0.46 -14.91 -33.05
CA VAL A 115 0.72 -14.27 -32.45
C VAL A 115 1.87 -14.25 -33.44
N GLN A 116 2.05 -15.35 -34.19
CA GLN A 116 3.10 -15.48 -35.20
C GLN A 116 2.77 -14.65 -36.45
N ASN A 117 1.52 -14.65 -36.91
CA ASN A 117 1.05 -13.83 -38.03
C ASN A 117 1.15 -12.32 -37.73
N VAL A 118 0.86 -11.90 -36.49
CA VAL A 118 1.07 -10.52 -36.05
C VAL A 118 2.56 -10.19 -35.99
N PHE A 119 3.41 -11.14 -35.57
CA PHE A 119 4.86 -10.98 -35.59
C PHE A 119 5.39 -10.76 -37.01
N GLU A 120 4.93 -11.58 -37.96
CA GLU A 120 5.32 -11.52 -39.37
C GLU A 120 4.79 -10.26 -40.06
N TYR A 121 3.56 -9.85 -39.75
CA TYR A 121 2.93 -8.65 -40.33
C TYR A 121 3.52 -7.33 -39.79
N SER A 122 3.81 -7.26 -38.49
CA SER A 122 4.19 -6.00 -37.83
C SER A 122 5.70 -5.72 -37.90
N GLY A 123 6.50 -6.76 -38.12
CA GLY A 123 7.95 -6.69 -38.03
C GLY A 123 8.48 -6.61 -36.58
N PRO A 124 9.74 -7.02 -36.36
CA PRO A 124 10.31 -7.19 -35.02
C PRO A 124 10.41 -5.87 -34.24
N GLU A 125 10.65 -4.74 -34.91
CA GLU A 125 10.82 -3.42 -34.29
C GLU A 125 9.50 -2.90 -33.69
N ALA A 126 8.40 -2.98 -34.43
CA ALA A 126 7.08 -2.57 -33.94
C ALA A 126 6.62 -3.44 -32.77
N MET A 127 6.95 -4.73 -32.80
CA MET A 127 6.60 -5.67 -31.74
C MET A 127 7.41 -5.41 -30.45
N LEU A 128 8.71 -5.15 -30.57
CA LEU A 128 9.53 -4.72 -29.42
C LEU A 128 9.03 -3.39 -28.84
N GLY A 129 8.66 -2.44 -29.70
CA GLY A 129 8.03 -1.19 -29.27
C GLY A 129 6.72 -1.40 -28.51
N GLY A 130 5.85 -2.29 -29.02
CA GLY A 130 4.58 -2.64 -28.38
C GLY A 130 4.76 -3.33 -27.03
N ILE A 131 5.66 -4.31 -26.94
CA ILE A 131 6.01 -4.99 -25.67
C ILE A 131 6.60 -3.97 -24.68
N GLY A 132 7.50 -3.10 -25.14
CA GLY A 132 8.08 -2.05 -24.31
C GLY A 132 7.03 -1.08 -23.76
N LEU A 133 6.07 -0.66 -24.58
CA LEU A 133 4.97 0.20 -24.15
C LEU A 133 4.09 -0.49 -23.11
N VAL A 134 3.71 -1.75 -23.32
CA VAL A 134 2.92 -2.54 -22.36
C VAL A 134 3.68 -2.69 -21.05
N ALA A 135 4.99 -2.98 -21.10
CA ALA A 135 5.83 -3.08 -19.91
C ALA A 135 5.87 -1.75 -19.13
N VAL A 136 5.98 -0.60 -19.82
CA VAL A 136 5.96 0.72 -19.17
C VAL A 136 4.61 0.98 -18.50
N ILE A 137 3.50 0.65 -19.16
CA ILE A 137 2.16 0.81 -18.59
C ILE A 137 2.00 -0.06 -17.33
N LEU A 138 2.41 -1.33 -17.39
CA LEU A 138 2.38 -2.23 -16.24
C LEU A 138 3.24 -1.71 -15.09
N LEU A 139 4.45 -1.22 -15.38
CA LEU A 139 5.32 -0.61 -14.38
C LEU A 139 4.66 0.63 -13.74
N MET A 140 3.99 1.47 -14.52
CA MET A 140 3.26 2.63 -14.01
C MET A 140 2.06 2.23 -13.12
N LEU A 141 1.34 1.16 -13.46
CA LEU A 141 0.24 0.63 -12.65
C LEU A 141 0.73 0.03 -11.33
N ILE A 142 1.82 -0.72 -11.36
CA ILE A 142 2.48 -1.25 -10.17
C ILE A 142 2.98 -0.10 -9.30
N TRP A 143 3.60 0.90 -9.92
CA TRP A 143 4.08 2.10 -9.24
C TRP A 143 2.95 2.87 -8.55
N TYR A 144 1.83 3.07 -9.24
CA TYR A 144 0.64 3.71 -8.68
C TYR A 144 0.11 2.95 -7.46
N SER A 145 -0.01 1.63 -7.58
CA SER A 145 -0.49 0.75 -6.49
C SER A 145 0.45 0.82 -5.28
N TYR A 146 1.75 0.82 -5.53
CA TYR A 146 2.78 0.92 -4.49
C TYR A 146 2.78 2.29 -3.79
N ALA A 147 2.57 3.38 -4.54
CA ALA A 147 2.44 4.72 -3.98
C ALA A 147 1.24 4.82 -3.02
N GLY A 148 0.11 4.19 -3.36
CA GLY A 148 -1.08 4.15 -2.51
C GLY A 148 -0.85 3.43 -1.17
N VAL A 149 -0.15 2.30 -1.18
CA VAL A 149 0.22 1.57 0.05
C VAL A 149 1.13 2.42 0.95
N PHE A 150 2.13 3.07 0.37
CA PHE A 150 3.01 3.94 1.14
C PHE A 150 2.28 5.13 1.77
N GLN A 151 1.34 5.72 1.03
CA GLN A 151 0.51 6.79 1.54
C GLN A 151 -0.33 6.33 2.73
N ALA A 152 -1.02 5.19 2.60
CA ALA A 152 -1.84 4.63 3.68
C ALA A 152 -0.99 4.31 4.92
N ARG A 153 0.21 3.77 4.70
CA ARG A 153 1.17 3.45 5.78
C ARG A 153 1.70 4.69 6.47
N ASP A 154 1.99 5.76 5.73
CA ASP A 154 2.49 7.00 6.32
C ASP A 154 1.40 7.68 7.17
N ILE A 155 0.13 7.63 6.74
CA ILE A 155 -1.00 8.14 7.54
C ILE A 155 -1.21 7.32 8.81
N SER A 156 -1.20 5.98 8.72
CA SER A 156 -1.37 5.12 9.89
C SER A 156 -0.23 5.30 10.90
N HIS A 157 1.01 5.49 10.43
CA HIS A 157 2.16 5.74 11.28
C HIS A 157 2.09 7.11 11.96
N LEU A 158 1.64 8.17 11.28
CA LEU A 158 1.43 9.48 11.90
C LEU A 158 0.36 9.43 12.98
N ALA A 159 -0.73 8.70 12.75
CA ALA A 159 -1.76 8.47 13.77
C ALA A 159 -1.24 7.68 14.98
N ALA A 160 -0.38 6.68 14.75
CA ALA A 160 0.27 5.94 15.83
C ALA A 160 1.24 6.82 16.64
N ILE A 161 2.01 7.69 15.99
CA ILE A 161 2.89 8.66 16.66
C ILE A 161 2.07 9.64 17.50
N ALA A 162 0.95 10.15 16.98
CA ALA A 162 0.05 11.04 17.72
C ALA A 162 -0.47 10.39 19.01
N ALA A 163 -0.86 9.11 18.94
CA ALA A 163 -1.31 8.36 20.10
C ALA A 163 -0.18 8.08 21.10
N ALA A 164 1.02 7.71 20.62
CA ALA A 164 2.18 7.47 21.46
C ALA A 164 2.60 8.73 22.24
N LYS A 165 2.58 9.91 21.61
CA LYS A 165 2.88 11.19 22.27
C LYS A 165 1.92 11.54 23.42
N ARG A 166 0.69 11.01 23.40
CA ARG A 166 -0.32 11.25 24.46
C ARG A 166 -0.25 10.24 25.61
N GLY A 167 0.71 9.32 25.59
CA GLY A 167 0.80 8.26 26.58
C GLY A 167 -0.14 7.08 26.34
N ALA A 168 -0.79 6.99 25.17
CA ALA A 168 -1.64 5.85 24.78
C ALA A 168 -0.80 4.68 24.24
N GLY A 169 0.25 4.33 24.97
CA GLY A 169 0.93 3.04 24.88
C GLY A 169 0.88 2.42 26.26
N LEU A 170 -0.24 1.81 26.63
CA LEU A 170 -0.40 0.84 27.73
C LEU A 170 -1.84 0.29 27.73
N SER A 171 -2.21 -0.40 26.64
CA SER A 171 -3.29 -1.41 26.64
C SER A 171 -3.24 -2.30 25.38
N ASP A 172 -2.04 -2.69 24.96
CA ASP A 172 -1.83 -3.93 24.17
C ASP A 172 -1.13 -5.00 25.04
N GLU A 173 -1.05 -4.78 26.36
CA GLU A 173 -0.40 -5.65 27.34
C GLU A 173 -1.42 -6.12 28.39
N LYS A 174 -2.47 -6.80 27.91
CA LYS A 174 -3.31 -7.75 28.66
C LYS A 174 -3.94 -8.73 27.67
N ASP A 175 -3.08 -9.49 27.00
CA ASP A 175 -3.39 -10.87 26.65
C ASP A 175 -2.15 -11.69 27.06
N GLY A 176 -2.15 -12.06 28.34
CA GLY A 176 -1.09 -12.85 28.98
C GLY A 176 -1.67 -14.18 29.44
N GLY A 177 -0.97 -15.25 29.08
CA GLY A 177 -1.18 -16.66 29.50
C GLY A 177 -1.50 -17.54 28.30
N ASP A 178 -0.63 -18.40 27.76
CA ASP A 178 0.47 -19.13 28.38
C ASP A 178 1.70 -19.22 27.46
N GLY A 179 2.87 -18.99 28.04
CA GLY A 179 4.12 -19.52 27.54
C GLY A 179 4.42 -20.80 28.31
N ASP A 180 4.51 -21.92 27.60
CA ASP A 180 5.59 -22.89 27.74
C ASP A 180 5.36 -24.00 26.71
N GLU A 181 6.36 -24.19 25.84
CA GLU A 181 6.84 -25.46 25.27
C GLU A 181 7.65 -25.13 24.01
N ALA A 182 8.86 -24.64 24.24
CA ALA A 182 9.92 -24.70 23.24
C ALA A 182 10.39 -26.17 23.13
N GLY A 183 9.76 -26.94 22.25
CA GLY A 183 10.24 -28.25 21.83
C GLY A 183 11.50 -28.13 20.96
N PRO A 184 12.51 -29.02 21.12
CA PRO A 184 13.81 -28.87 20.48
C PRO A 184 13.75 -29.17 18.98
N LEU A 185 14.59 -28.49 18.22
CA LEU A 185 14.85 -28.71 16.80
C LEU A 185 15.38 -30.13 16.57
N GLU A 186 14.51 -31.07 16.14
CA GLU A 186 14.95 -32.36 15.61
C GLU A 186 15.26 -32.29 14.11
N ALA A 187 16.34 -32.98 13.77
CA ALA A 187 17.09 -32.88 12.54
C ALA A 187 16.42 -33.60 11.36
N VAL A 188 16.84 -33.15 10.19
CA VAL A 188 16.61 -33.67 8.83
C VAL A 188 16.77 -35.19 8.71
N GLU A 189 15.83 -35.86 8.04
CA GLU A 189 16.09 -37.08 7.26
C GLU A 189 15.69 -36.87 5.79
N PRO A 190 16.54 -37.28 4.83
CA PRO A 190 16.20 -37.24 3.40
C PRO A 190 15.45 -38.51 2.98
N LEU A 191 14.27 -38.33 2.38
CA LEU A 191 13.60 -39.43 1.68
C LEU A 191 14.21 -39.58 0.28
N LEU A 192 14.71 -40.79 0.05
CA LEU A 192 15.22 -41.35 -1.21
C LEU A 192 14.26 -41.18 -2.39
#